data_AF-A0A314YFH8-F1
#
_entry.id   AF-A0A314YFH8-F1
#
_cell.length_a   1.000
_cell.length_b   1.000
_cell.length_c   1.000
_cell.angle_alpha   90.00
_cell.angle_beta   90.00
_cell.angle_gamma   90.00
#
_symmetry.space_group_name_H-M   'P 1'
#
loop_
_entity.id
_entity.type
_entity.pdbx_description
1 polymer ?
#
loop_
_entity_poly.entity_id
_entity_poly.type
_entity_poly.pdbx_seq_one_letter_code
_entity_poly.pdbx_strand_id
1 'polypeptide(L)'
;MDRLLLSAYVLTLLILSFFSEVNSASFKLVNKCRYEVWPGVLSGANTAPLSPTGFALKPGKSRTLSVPKAWSGRIWARTLCTEYSPTNFSCVTGDCGSGKIECAGSGAKPRLL
;
A
#
# COMPACT_ATOMS: atom_id res chain seq x y z
N MET A 1 33.42 -13.56 39.49
CA MET A 1 33.40 -13.71 38.02
C MET A 1 31.97 -13.72 37.49
N ASP A 2 31.00 -14.22 38.25
CA ASP A 2 29.59 -14.35 37.84
C ASP A 2 28.90 -13.01 37.56
N ARG A 3 29.20 -11.95 38.33
CA ARG A 3 28.65 -10.60 38.09
C ARG A 3 29.14 -9.96 36.78
N LEU A 4 30.38 -10.25 36.38
CA LEU A 4 30.95 -9.76 35.12
C LEU A 4 30.34 -10.50 33.93
N LEU A 5 30.11 -11.81 34.08
CA LEU A 5 29.41 -12.63 33.09
C LEU A 5 27.94 -12.22 32.94
N LEU A 6 27.25 -11.95 34.06
CA LEU A 6 25.87 -11.47 34.04
C LEU A 6 25.76 -10.10 33.36
N SER A 7 26.67 -9.17 33.68
CA SER A 7 26.74 -7.84 33.08
C SER A 7 26.98 -7.90 31.57
N ALA A 8 27.93 -8.73 31.14
CA ALA A 8 28.19 -8.95 29.72
C ALA A 8 26.96 -9.52 29.01
N TYR A 9 26.28 -10.51 29.60
CA TYR A 9 25.07 -11.12 29.01
C TYR A 9 23.92 -10.13 28.88
N VAL A 10 23.68 -9.30 29.90
CA VAL A 10 22.67 -8.24 29.87
C VAL A 10 23.01 -7.19 28.81
N LEU A 11 24.27 -6.79 28.69
CA LEU A 11 24.73 -5.85 27.67
C LEU A 11 24.56 -6.42 26.25
N THR A 12 24.87 -7.70 26.05
CA THR A 12 24.65 -8.39 24.76
C THR A 12 23.17 -8.46 24.39
N LEU A 13 22.29 -8.79 25.34
CA LEU A 13 20.84 -8.81 25.11
C LEU A 13 20.28 -7.41 24.76
N LEU A 14 20.77 -6.37 25.45
CA LEU A 14 20.45 -4.98 25.15
C LEU A 14 20.88 -4.63 23.73
N ILE A 15 22.11 -4.93 23.35
CA ILE A 15 22.64 -4.68 22.00
C ILE A 15 21.80 -5.41 20.93
N LEU A 16 21.43 -6.68 21.16
CA LEU A 16 20.58 -7.47 20.26
C LEU A 16 19.17 -6.87 20.08
N SER A 17 18.61 -6.21 21.10
CA SER A 17 17.28 -5.59 21.01
C SER A 17 17.21 -4.38 20.07
N PHE A 18 18.34 -3.72 19.79
CA PHE A 18 18.43 -2.61 18.84
C PHE A 18 18.53 -3.06 17.37
N PHE A 19 18.78 -4.34 17.09
CA PHE A 19 18.91 -4.87 15.73
C PHE A 19 17.60 -5.36 15.11
N SER A 20 16.47 -4.70 15.40
CA SER A 20 15.21 -5.00 14.72
C SER A 20 15.13 -4.26 13.37
N GLU A 21 15.95 -4.70 12.41
CA GLU A 21 15.90 -4.23 11.03
C GLU A 21 14.63 -4.77 10.36
N VAL A 22 13.75 -3.88 9.91
CA VAL A 22 12.62 -4.27 9.06
C VAL A 22 12.74 -3.38 7.84
N ASN A 23 12.99 -4.01 6.71
CA ASN A 23 13.24 -3.30 5.48
C ASN A 23 11.95 -2.70 4.92
N SER A 24 12.07 -1.57 4.25
CA SER A 24 10.99 -1.07 3.40
C SER A 24 10.73 -2.08 2.28
N ALA A 25 9.48 -2.15 1.83
CA ALA A 25 9.10 -3.00 0.71
C ALA A 25 8.69 -2.16 -0.49
N SER A 26 8.77 -2.73 -1.68
CA SER A 26 8.31 -2.09 -2.92
C SER A 26 7.42 -3.03 -3.70
N PHE A 27 6.25 -2.55 -4.11
CA PHE A 27 5.33 -3.28 -4.97
C PHE A 27 5.43 -2.75 -6.39
N LYS A 28 5.82 -3.59 -7.35
CA LYS A 28 5.76 -3.27 -8.77
C LYS A 28 4.45 -3.78 -9.36
N LEU A 29 3.52 -2.87 -9.61
CA LEU A 29 2.26 -3.18 -10.26
C LEU A 29 2.48 -3.16 -11.77
N VAL A 30 2.08 -4.22 -12.46
CA VAL A 30 2.22 -4.36 -13.92
C VAL A 30 0.86 -4.67 -14.52
N ASN A 31 0.37 -3.81 -15.42
CA ASN A 31 -0.84 -4.09 -16.17
C ASN A 31 -0.52 -4.95 -17.39
N LYS A 32 -0.77 -6.26 -17.30
CA LYS A 32 -0.67 -7.20 -18.44
C LYS A 32 -1.99 -7.35 -19.21
N CYS A 33 -3.05 -6.63 -18.82
CA CYS A 33 -4.33 -6.63 -19.52
C CYS A 33 -4.22 -5.84 -20.83
N ARG A 34 -5.15 -6.08 -21.76
CA ARG A 34 -5.26 -5.33 -23.03
C ARG A 34 -6.04 -4.02 -22.89
N TYR A 35 -6.51 -3.70 -21.69
CA TYR A 35 -7.28 -2.50 -21.36
C TYR A 35 -6.65 -1.76 -20.19
N GLU A 36 -6.96 -0.47 -20.08
CA GLU A 36 -6.53 0.36 -18.95
C GLU A 36 -7.20 -0.10 -17.66
N VAL A 37 -6.43 -0.12 -16.57
CA VAL A 37 -6.91 -0.39 -15.22
C VAL A 37 -6.52 0.76 -14.33
N TRP A 38 -7.28 0.98 -13.26
CA TRP A 38 -7.00 2.04 -12.30
C TRP A 38 -6.72 1.44 -10.93
N PRO A 39 -5.47 1.13 -10.59
CA PRO A 39 -5.16 0.65 -9.25
C PRO A 39 -5.66 1.61 -8.17
N GLY A 40 -6.20 1.04 -7.10
CA GLY A 40 -6.54 1.72 -5.86
C GLY A 40 -5.68 1.18 -4.71
N VAL A 41 -5.32 2.05 -3.79
CA VAL A 41 -4.43 1.75 -2.67
C VAL A 41 -5.06 2.31 -1.39
N LEU A 42 -5.15 1.46 -0.38
CA LEU A 42 -5.66 1.81 0.94
C LEU A 42 -4.65 1.37 2.01
N SER A 43 -4.08 2.32 2.73
CA SER A 43 -3.31 2.04 3.95
C SER A 43 -4.25 1.67 5.11
N GLY A 44 -3.80 0.79 5.99
CA GLY A 44 -4.48 0.45 7.24
C GLY A 44 -4.42 1.57 8.27
N ALA A 45 -5.29 1.50 9.29
CA ALA A 45 -5.54 2.59 10.26
C ALA A 45 -4.29 3.11 11.00
N ASN A 46 -3.26 2.29 11.16
CA ASN A 46 -2.05 2.61 11.92
C ASN A 46 -0.82 2.84 11.02
N THR A 47 -1.03 3.08 9.73
CA THR A 47 0.07 3.24 8.76
C THR A 47 -0.16 4.47 7.90
N ALA A 48 0.93 5.19 7.58
CA ALA A 48 0.84 6.38 6.75
C ALA A 48 0.16 6.08 5.39
N PRO A 49 -0.74 6.95 4.91
CA PRO A 49 -1.30 6.84 3.57
C PRO A 49 -0.18 6.84 2.53
N LEU A 50 -0.28 5.91 1.57
CA LEU A 50 0.60 5.93 0.40
C LEU A 50 0.11 6.99 -0.58
N SER A 51 1.04 7.66 -1.24
CA SER A 51 0.76 8.56 -2.35
C SER A 51 1.41 8.03 -3.63
N PRO A 52 0.65 7.84 -4.72
CA PRO A 52 -0.80 8.06 -4.85
C PRO A 52 -1.66 6.96 -4.20
N THR A 53 -2.90 7.29 -3.85
CA THR A 53 -3.93 6.32 -3.41
C THR A 53 -4.76 5.75 -4.57
N GLY A 54 -4.64 6.33 -5.77
CA GLY A 54 -5.21 5.76 -6.98
C GLY A 54 -4.64 6.41 -8.23
N PHE A 55 -4.50 5.65 -9.31
CA PHE A 55 -3.89 6.14 -10.56
C PHE A 55 -4.35 5.30 -11.76
N ALA A 56 -4.20 5.86 -12.96
CA ALA A 56 -4.40 5.12 -14.21
C ALA A 56 -3.14 4.33 -14.58
N LEU A 57 -3.32 3.10 -15.11
CA LEU A 57 -2.23 2.24 -15.55
C LEU A 57 -2.57 1.61 -16.91
N LYS A 58 -2.00 2.18 -17.97
CA LYS A 58 -2.19 1.75 -19.37
C LYS A 58 -1.71 0.31 -19.63
N PRO A 59 -2.23 -0.37 -20.68
CA PRO A 59 -1.75 -1.70 -21.09
C PRO A 59 -0.24 -1.78 -21.23
N GLY A 60 0.36 -2.85 -20.70
CA GLY A 60 1.80 -3.10 -20.74
C GLY A 60 2.65 -2.19 -19.85
N LYS A 61 2.06 -1.21 -19.15
CA LYS A 61 2.79 -0.30 -18.26
C LYS A 61 2.87 -0.85 -16.84
N SER A 62 3.86 -0.33 -16.11
CA SER A 62 4.07 -0.66 -14.71
C SER A 62 4.33 0.58 -13.88
N ARG A 63 3.99 0.51 -12.59
CA ARG A 63 4.33 1.52 -11.59
C ARG A 63 4.81 0.83 -10.32
N THR A 64 5.89 1.35 -9.74
CA THR A 64 6.39 0.88 -8.44
C THR A 64 5.88 1.79 -7.33
N LEU A 65 5.39 1.19 -6.26
CA LEU A 65 5.00 1.85 -5.02
C LEU A 65 5.95 1.43 -3.91
N SER A 66 6.64 2.41 -3.32
CA SER A 66 7.43 2.18 -2.11
C SER A 66 6.53 2.27 -0.89
N VAL A 67 6.64 1.31 0.01
CA VAL A 67 5.83 1.27 1.24
C VAL A 67 6.73 1.39 2.48
N PRO A 68 6.27 2.08 3.53
CA PRO A 68 7.04 2.21 4.75
C PRO A 68 7.19 0.86 5.45
N LYS A 69 8.15 0.80 6.37
CA LYS A 69 8.31 -0.33 7.30
C LYS A 69 6.98 -0.62 8.00
N ALA A 70 6.66 -1.91 8.12
CA ALA A 70 5.42 -2.39 8.76
C ALA A 70 4.12 -1.82 8.15
N TRP A 71 4.14 -1.45 6.87
CA TRP A 71 2.92 -1.05 6.17
C TRP A 71 1.91 -2.20 6.11
N SER A 72 0.64 -1.88 6.32
CA SER A 72 -0.49 -2.77 6.12
C SER A 72 -1.51 -2.07 5.25
N GLY A 73 -2.21 -2.81 4.41
CA GLY A 73 -3.18 -2.20 3.51
C GLY A 73 -3.65 -3.14 2.42
N ARG A 74 -4.35 -2.56 1.44
CA ARG A 74 -4.91 -3.27 0.30
C ARG A 74 -4.55 -2.53 -0.98
N ILE A 75 -4.24 -3.30 -2.01
CA ILE A 75 -4.06 -2.84 -3.38
C ILE A 75 -5.04 -3.66 -4.23
N TRP A 76 -5.83 -3.00 -5.06
CA TRP A 76 -6.76 -3.66 -5.98
C TRP A 76 -6.79 -2.95 -7.33
N ALA A 77 -7.31 -3.61 -8.35
CA ALA A 77 -7.52 -3.01 -9.66
C ALA A 77 -8.98 -2.59 -9.82
N ARG A 78 -9.20 -1.39 -10.37
CA ARG A 78 -10.50 -0.95 -10.88
C ARG A 78 -10.55 -1.09 -12.39
N THR A 79 -11.70 -1.45 -12.94
CA THR A 79 -11.88 -1.60 -14.39
C THR A 79 -13.17 -0.95 -14.86
N LEU A 80 -13.22 -0.66 -16.17
CA LEU A 80 -14.34 0.01 -16.82
C LEU A 80 -14.68 1.33 -16.10
N CYS A 81 -13.65 2.16 -15.91
CA CYS A 81 -13.81 3.45 -15.26
C CYS A 81 -14.14 4.54 -16.28
N THR A 82 -14.94 5.52 -15.88
CA THR A 82 -15.32 6.68 -16.69
C THR A 82 -15.17 7.95 -15.85
N GLU A 83 -14.57 8.97 -16.46
CA GLU A 83 -14.49 10.33 -15.92
C GLU A 83 -15.51 11.20 -16.68
N TYR A 84 -16.61 11.55 -16.01
CA TYR A 84 -17.61 12.48 -16.55
C TYR A 84 -17.24 13.94 -16.28
N SER A 85 -16.51 14.20 -15.18
CA SER A 85 -15.95 15.49 -14.80
C SER A 85 -14.82 15.30 -13.78
N PRO A 86 -14.02 16.34 -13.44
CA PRO A 86 -12.93 16.23 -12.46
C PRO A 86 -13.37 15.77 -11.05
N THR A 87 -14.66 15.83 -10.75
CA THR A 87 -15.28 15.40 -9.49
C THR A 87 -16.19 14.20 -9.65
N ASN A 88 -16.31 13.66 -10.86
CA ASN A 88 -17.20 12.56 -11.20
C ASN A 88 -16.44 11.48 -11.98
N PHE A 89 -15.71 10.67 -11.22
CA PHE A 89 -15.06 9.46 -11.68
C PHE A 89 -15.68 8.24 -10.98
N SER A 90 -16.03 7.22 -11.75
CA SER A 90 -16.60 5.98 -11.23
C SER A 90 -16.14 4.77 -12.05
N CYS A 91 -16.15 3.59 -11.43
CA CYS A 91 -15.79 2.32 -12.04
C CYS A 91 -16.89 1.27 -11.86
N VAL A 92 -17.01 0.33 -12.81
CA VAL A 92 -17.95 -0.79 -12.68
C VAL A 92 -17.47 -1.79 -11.62
N THR A 93 -16.16 -2.07 -11.58
CA THR A 93 -15.59 -3.01 -10.63
C THR A 93 -14.53 -2.35 -9.74
N GLY A 94 -14.54 -2.72 -8.46
CA GLY A 94 -13.55 -2.27 -7.49
C GLY A 94 -13.64 -0.78 -7.14
N ASP A 95 -14.71 -0.09 -7.53
CA ASP A 95 -14.86 1.34 -7.29
C ASP A 95 -14.68 1.70 -5.81
N CYS A 96 -13.96 2.79 -5.54
CA CYS A 96 -13.73 3.24 -4.16
C CYS A 96 -14.70 4.34 -3.71
N GLY A 97 -15.58 4.81 -4.59
CA GLY A 97 -16.63 5.76 -4.24
C GLY A 97 -16.15 7.15 -3.86
N SER A 98 -14.90 7.52 -4.18
CA SER A 98 -14.36 8.86 -3.92
C SER A 98 -14.81 9.90 -4.95
N GLY A 99 -15.40 9.47 -6.07
CA GLY A 99 -15.70 10.34 -7.21
C GLY A 99 -14.46 10.80 -7.96
N LYS A 100 -13.27 10.27 -7.65
CA LYS A 100 -11.97 10.69 -8.20
C LYS A 100 -11.10 9.48 -8.53
N ILE A 101 -10.07 9.69 -9.34
CA ILE A 101 -9.03 8.66 -9.57
C ILE A 101 -8.35 8.30 -8.24
N GLU A 102 -8.03 9.29 -7.39
CA GLU A 102 -7.52 9.07 -6.04
C GLU A 102 -8.61 8.49 -5.14
N CYS A 103 -8.30 7.44 -4.36
CA CYS A 103 -9.26 6.83 -3.45
C CYS A 103 -9.30 7.50 -2.07
N ALA A 104 -8.29 8.29 -1.70
CA ALA A 104 -8.28 9.15 -0.52
C ALA A 104 -8.72 8.45 0.79
N GLY A 105 -8.24 7.22 1.01
CA GLY A 105 -8.61 6.42 2.19
C GLY A 105 -9.91 5.61 2.06
N SER A 106 -10.60 5.71 0.93
CA SER A 106 -11.75 4.86 0.61
C SER A 106 -11.29 3.52 0.01
N GLY A 107 -11.94 2.42 0.42
CA GLY A 107 -11.66 1.08 -0.10
C GLY A 107 -12.60 0.66 -1.22
N ALA A 108 -12.23 -0.39 -1.94
CA ALA A 108 -13.08 -1.03 -2.96
C ALA A 108 -14.46 -1.41 -2.43
N LYS A 109 -15.48 -1.24 -3.28
CA LYS A 109 -16.85 -1.74 -3.12
C LYS A 109 -17.12 -2.92 -4.09
N PRO A 110 -17.93 -3.92 -3.72
CA PRO A 110 -18.50 -4.15 -2.38
C PRO A 110 -17.40 -4.49 -1.38
N ARG A 111 -17.61 -4.11 -0.11
CA ARG A 111 -16.68 -4.46 0.96
C ARG A 111 -16.93 -5.93 1.31
N LEU A 112 -16.03 -6.81 0.91
CA LEU A 112 -15.98 -8.16 1.48
C LEU A 112 -15.73 -7.99 2.98
N LEU A 113 -16.68 -8.46 3.79
CA LEU A 113 -16.64 -8.44 5.26
C LEU A 113 -15.56 -9.39 5.78
#